data_AF-A0A1B6MQW7-F1
#
_entry.id   AF-A0A1B6MQW7-F1
#
_cell.length_a   1.000
_cell.length_b   1.000
_cell.length_c   1.000
_cell.angle_alpha   90.00
_cell.angle_beta   90.00
_cell.angle_gamma   90.00
#
_symmetry.space_group_name_H-M   'P 1'
#
loop_
_entity.id
_entity.type
_entity.pdbx_description
1 polymer ?
#
loop_
_entity_poly.entity_id
_entity_poly.type
_entity_poly.pdbx_seq_one_letter_code
_entity_poly.pdbx_strand_id
1 'polypeptide(L)'
;PTKVVTNETTRHEFPVYYRGSEIVIAGKLIEDKVTNNYNETNGEFTANLARPNGTQKYRIISGVKYPGNFAEKTYAYLRLRELLNRVDVLPDGFKKRIAEERAINLAMKYSFVTPLTSLLMELPDGSKSVMEATPVKQAPPLDKTELKKIVWLQKSLTDDKADQVSVML
;
A
#
# COMPACT_ATOMS: atom_id res chain seq x y z
N PRO A 1 -4.68 6.94 15.54
CA PRO A 1 -4.19 8.28 15.08
C PRO A 1 -5.26 9.37 15.27
N THR A 2 -5.02 10.33 16.17
CA THR A 2 -6.01 11.38 16.57
C THR A 2 -6.15 12.53 15.57
N LYS A 3 -5.25 12.62 14.60
CA LYS A 3 -5.16 13.68 13.57
C LYS A 3 -5.41 13.18 12.15
N VAL A 4 -5.79 11.92 11.98
CA VAL A 4 -6.12 11.30 10.69
C VAL A 4 -7.65 11.20 10.59
N VAL A 5 -8.20 11.46 9.41
CA VAL A 5 -9.63 11.30 9.13
C VAL A 5 -10.01 9.83 9.36
N THR A 6 -11.11 9.60 10.08
CA THR A 6 -11.58 8.26 10.43
C THR A 6 -11.73 7.38 9.20
N ASN A 7 -11.15 6.17 9.24
CA ASN A 7 -11.15 5.19 8.14
C ASN A 7 -10.42 5.61 6.85
N GLU A 8 -9.75 6.76 6.82
CA GLU A 8 -8.97 7.24 5.68
C GLU A 8 -7.47 6.97 5.89
N THR A 9 -7.14 5.74 6.32
CA THR A 9 -5.76 5.26 6.49
C THR A 9 -5.61 3.90 5.81
N THR A 10 -4.43 3.65 5.25
CA THR A 10 -4.03 2.31 4.78
C THR A 10 -3.78 1.39 5.99
N ARG A 11 -3.52 0.12 5.70
CA ARG A 11 -3.04 -0.87 6.66
C ARG A 11 -1.85 -0.29 7.42
N HIS A 12 -1.97 -0.32 8.74
CA HIS A 12 -0.99 0.22 9.68
C HIS A 12 -0.59 -0.80 10.75
N GLU A 13 -1.09 -2.03 10.64
CA GLU A 13 -0.74 -3.16 11.50
C GLU A 13 -0.06 -4.24 10.67
N PHE A 14 1.17 -4.56 11.05
CA PHE A 14 2.03 -5.52 10.36
C PHE A 14 2.56 -6.50 11.39
N PRO A 15 2.22 -7.81 11.27
CA PRO A 15 2.65 -8.81 12.25
C PRO A 15 4.14 -9.14 12.14
N VAL A 16 4.74 -8.94 10.96
CA VAL A 16 6.13 -9.28 10.66
C VAL A 16 6.74 -8.17 9.82
N TYR A 17 8.00 -7.84 10.12
CA TYR A 17 8.84 -6.95 9.32
C TYR A 17 10.12 -7.69 8.93
N TYR A 18 10.43 -7.72 7.64
CA TYR A 18 11.62 -8.39 7.12
C TYR A 18 12.73 -7.38 6.86
N ARG A 19 13.97 -7.75 7.21
CA ARG A 19 15.14 -6.91 6.92
C ARG A 19 15.28 -6.73 5.40
N GLY A 20 15.41 -5.47 4.97
CA GLY A 20 15.46 -5.10 3.55
C GLY A 20 14.09 -4.84 2.92
N SER A 21 13.00 -4.99 3.68
CA SER A 21 11.66 -4.56 3.28
C SER A 21 11.35 -3.13 3.75
N GLU A 22 10.29 -2.55 3.21
CA GLU A 22 9.78 -1.23 3.59
C GLU A 22 8.30 -1.34 3.96
N ILE A 23 7.90 -0.64 5.03
CA ILE A 23 6.50 -0.47 5.41
C ILE A 23 6.08 0.94 5.01
N VAL A 24 5.05 1.03 4.16
CA VAL A 24 4.47 2.30 3.74
C VAL A 24 3.06 2.42 4.31
N ILE A 25 2.83 3.48 5.08
CA ILE A 25 1.53 3.82 5.65
C ILE A 25 1.14 5.20 5.15
N ALA A 26 -0.06 5.32 4.58
CA ALA A 26 -0.59 6.58 4.08
C ALA A 26 -1.96 6.86 4.69
N GLY A 27 -2.31 8.14 4.82
CA GLY A 27 -3.61 8.55 5.31
C GLY A 27 -3.92 10.01 5.01
N LYS A 28 -5.18 10.39 5.22
CA LYS A 28 -5.62 11.79 5.13
C LYS A 28 -5.61 12.44 6.50
N LEU A 29 -4.87 13.52 6.64
CA LEU A 29 -4.89 14.31 7.86
C LEU A 29 -6.12 15.22 7.92
N ILE A 30 -6.59 15.52 9.13
CA ILE A 30 -7.66 16.50 9.36
C ILE A 30 -7.03 17.89 9.28
N GLU A 31 -7.44 18.70 8.30
CA GLU A 31 -6.81 20.00 7.99
C GLU A 31 -6.67 20.90 9.22
N ASP A 32 -7.75 21.05 10.00
CA ASP A 32 -7.79 21.89 11.21
C ASP A 32 -6.89 21.39 12.36
N LYS A 33 -6.36 20.17 12.26
CA LYS A 33 -5.49 19.56 13.28
C LYS A 33 -4.02 19.48 12.86
N VAL A 34 -3.68 19.93 11.65
CA VAL A 34 -2.31 19.94 11.14
C VAL A 34 -1.73 21.33 11.28
N THR A 35 -0.60 21.46 11.96
CA THR A 35 0.17 22.69 11.96
C THR A 35 1.44 22.55 11.12
N ASN A 36 1.96 23.68 10.64
CA ASN A 36 3.26 23.75 9.95
C ASN A 36 4.46 23.71 10.93
N ASN A 37 4.27 23.15 12.14
CA ASN A 37 5.31 23.05 13.15
C ASN A 37 6.01 21.69 13.06
N TYR A 38 7.29 21.70 12.65
CA TYR A 38 8.12 20.50 12.51
C TYR A 38 8.38 19.73 13.81
N ASN A 39 8.10 20.35 14.97
CA ASN A 39 8.22 19.68 16.27
C ASN A 39 6.92 19.00 16.71
N GLU A 40 5.83 19.23 15.99
CA GLU A 40 4.54 18.65 16.31
C GLU A 40 4.46 17.19 15.88
N THR A 41 3.92 16.34 16.75
CA THR A 41 3.68 14.93 16.43
C THR A 41 2.33 14.77 15.74
N ASN A 42 2.32 14.16 14.55
CA ASN A 42 1.11 13.82 13.79
C ASN A 42 0.65 12.39 14.04
N GLY A 43 1.56 11.51 14.46
CA GLY A 43 1.25 10.13 14.80
C GLY A 43 2.38 9.47 15.59
N GLU A 44 2.11 8.27 16.05
CA GLU A 44 3.09 7.41 16.71
C GLU A 44 3.06 6.04 16.03
N PHE A 45 4.23 5.53 15.69
CA PHE A 45 4.42 4.17 15.21
C PHE A 45 5.05 3.35 16.34
N THR A 46 4.43 2.21 16.68
CA THR A 46 4.94 1.29 17.70
C THR A 46 5.45 0.03 17.03
N ALA A 47 6.70 -0.34 17.30
CA ALA A 47 7.30 -1.57 16.82
C ALA A 47 7.70 -2.46 18.00
N ASN A 48 7.31 -3.73 17.93
CA ASN A 48 7.81 -4.75 18.86
C ASN A 48 9.01 -5.42 18.21
N LEU A 49 10.21 -5.10 18.71
CA LEU A 49 11.45 -5.68 18.20
C LEU A 49 11.80 -6.93 19.01
N ALA A 50 12.35 -7.93 18.33
CA ALA A 50 12.91 -9.10 19.00
C ALA A 50 13.98 -8.66 20.01
N ARG A 51 14.07 -9.37 21.14
CA ARG A 51 14.99 -9.08 22.24
C ARG A 51 16.42 -8.83 21.72
N PRO A 52 17.16 -7.86 22.28
CA PRO A 52 16.94 -7.15 23.54
C PRO A 52 16.13 -5.84 23.43
N ASN A 53 15.67 -5.47 22.23
CA ASN A 53 15.25 -4.09 21.94
C ASN A 53 13.83 -3.71 22.40
N GLY A 54 13.00 -4.69 22.79
CA GLY A 54 11.68 -4.47 23.38
C GLY A 54 10.70 -3.72 22.46
N THR A 55 9.68 -3.09 23.06
CA THR A 55 8.74 -2.21 22.36
C THR A 55 9.37 -0.83 22.17
N GLN A 56 9.49 -0.38 20.92
CA GLN A 56 9.97 0.95 20.57
C GLN A 56 8.84 1.79 19.99
N LYS A 57 8.84 3.08 20.34
CA LYS A 57 7.88 4.07 19.86
C LYS A 57 8.60 5.13 19.05
N TYR A 58 8.11 5.38 17.85
CA TYR A 58 8.65 6.36 16.93
C TYR A 58 7.62 7.44 16.67
N ARG A 59 7.98 8.69 16.94
CA ARG A 59 7.14 9.84 16.65
C ARG A 59 7.19 10.15 15.16
N ILE A 60 6.02 10.27 14.55
CA ILE A 60 5.86 10.78 13.20
C ILE A 60 5.67 12.29 13.34
N ILE A 61 6.74 13.04 13.08
CA ILE A 61 6.75 14.51 13.15
C ILE A 61 6.07 15.13 11.92
N SER A 62 5.53 16.33 12.09
CA SER A 62 4.96 17.10 10.98
C SER A 62 6.05 17.46 9.98
N GLY A 63 5.71 17.31 8.69
CA GLY A 63 6.61 17.60 7.59
C GLY A 63 6.22 18.87 6.85
N VAL A 64 7.05 19.24 5.86
CA VAL A 64 6.75 20.34 4.95
C VAL A 64 5.50 20.00 4.15
N LYS A 65 4.54 20.93 4.05
CA LYS A 65 3.46 20.81 3.07
C LYS A 65 4.04 20.98 1.68
N TYR A 66 4.13 19.90 0.92
CA TYR A 66 4.62 19.95 -0.46
C TYR A 66 3.53 20.51 -1.39
N PRO A 67 3.86 21.50 -2.25
CA PRO A 67 2.94 21.95 -3.28
C PRO A 67 2.82 20.86 -4.36
N GLY A 68 1.73 20.10 -4.34
CA GLY A 68 1.45 19.05 -5.30
C GLY A 68 0.50 17.99 -4.77
N ASN A 69 0.09 17.07 -5.64
CA ASN A 69 -0.81 15.98 -5.30
C ASN A 69 -0.11 14.61 -5.25
N PHE A 70 1.23 14.55 -5.24
CA PHE A 70 1.96 13.28 -5.27
C PHE A 70 1.67 12.42 -4.04
N ALA A 71 1.70 13.01 -2.83
CA ALA A 71 1.36 12.31 -1.60
C ALA A 71 -0.10 11.84 -1.60
N GLU A 72 -1.01 12.68 -2.11
CA GLU A 72 -2.44 12.34 -2.24
C GLU A 72 -2.67 11.20 -3.23
N LYS A 73 -2.04 11.25 -4.40
CA LYS A 73 -2.08 10.17 -5.41
C LYS A 73 -1.46 8.89 -4.89
N THR A 74 -0.38 8.96 -4.11
CA THR A 74 0.25 7.80 -3.46
C THR A 74 -0.72 7.17 -2.46
N TYR A 75 -1.37 7.99 -1.62
CA TYR A 75 -2.43 7.52 -0.73
C TYR A 75 -3.56 6.84 -1.51
N ALA A 76 -4.05 7.48 -2.58
CA ALA A 76 -5.13 6.96 -3.39
C ALA A 76 -4.77 5.62 -4.05
N TYR A 77 -3.56 5.52 -4.59
CA TYR A 77 -3.04 4.28 -5.19
C TYR A 77 -2.96 3.14 -4.17
N LEU A 78 -2.36 3.38 -3.00
CA LEU A 78 -2.24 2.36 -1.95
C LEU A 78 -3.62 1.93 -1.46
N ARG A 79 -4.54 2.89 -1.24
CA ARG A 79 -5.89 2.60 -0.79
C ARG A 79 -6.71 1.84 -1.83
N LEU A 80 -6.57 2.20 -3.10
CA LEU A 80 -7.20 1.49 -4.21
C LEU A 80 -6.71 0.05 -4.28
N ARG A 81 -5.40 -0.19 -4.15
CA ARG A 81 -4.82 -1.53 -4.13
C ARG A 81 -5.36 -2.38 -2.98
N GLU A 82 -5.54 -1.82 -1.79
CA GLU A 82 -6.18 -2.53 -0.67
C GLU A 82 -7.62 -2.91 -0.95
N LEU A 83 -8.39 -2.03 -1.59
CA LEU A 83 -9.77 -2.29 -1.95
C LEU A 83 -9.86 -3.41 -3.00
N LEU A 84 -9.04 -3.34 -4.06
CA LEU A 84 -8.98 -4.38 -5.09
C LEU A 84 -8.59 -5.74 -4.49
N ASN A 85 -7.55 -5.80 -3.64
CA ASN A 85 -7.18 -7.03 -2.95
C ASN A 85 -8.31 -7.59 -2.07
N ARG A 86 -9.14 -6.72 -1.47
CA ARG A 86 -10.32 -7.17 -0.70
C ARG A 86 -11.40 -7.72 -1.61
N VAL A 87 -11.64 -7.10 -2.76
CA VAL A 87 -12.60 -7.60 -3.75
C VAL A 87 -12.22 -9.00 -4.23
N ASP A 88 -10.92 -9.25 -4.44
CA ASP A 88 -10.41 -10.55 -4.88
C ASP A 88 -10.60 -11.67 -3.85
N VAL A 89 -10.57 -11.34 -2.55
CA VAL A 89 -10.62 -12.33 -1.45
C VAL A 89 -12.03 -12.49 -0.86
N LEU A 90 -12.87 -11.46 -0.94
CA LEU A 90 -14.23 -11.51 -0.36
C LEU A 90 -15.15 -12.41 -1.20
N PRO A 91 -16.01 -13.22 -0.55
CA PRO A 91 -17.05 -13.95 -1.25
C PRO A 91 -18.10 -12.98 -1.81
N ASP A 92 -18.82 -13.43 -2.84
CA ASP A 92 -19.89 -12.64 -3.44
C ASP A 92 -20.96 -12.29 -2.40
N GLY A 93 -21.24 -10.99 -2.29
CA GLY A 93 -22.17 -10.49 -1.29
C GLY A 93 -22.00 -9.01 -1.03
N PHE A 94 -22.72 -8.52 -0.02
CA PHE A 94 -22.81 -7.09 0.30
C PHE A 94 -21.44 -6.44 0.58
N LYS A 95 -20.54 -7.13 1.30
CA LYS A 95 -19.21 -6.61 1.63
C LYS A 95 -18.33 -6.43 0.38
N LYS A 96 -18.40 -7.36 -0.58
CA LYS A 96 -17.64 -7.28 -1.84
C LYS A 96 -18.14 -6.10 -2.68
N ARG A 97 -19.46 -5.96 -2.84
CA ARG A 97 -20.07 -4.83 -3.55
C ARG A 97 -19.67 -3.47 -2.98
N ILE A 98 -19.65 -3.33 -1.65
CA ILE A 98 -19.17 -2.09 -1.00
C ILE A 98 -17.69 -1.82 -1.34
N ALA A 99 -16.85 -2.86 -1.36
CA ALA A 99 -15.44 -2.70 -1.69
C ALA A 99 -15.25 -2.32 -3.17
N GLU A 100 -16.02 -2.92 -4.09
CA GLU A 100 -16.05 -2.59 -5.52
C GLU A 100 -16.49 -1.14 -5.75
N GLU A 101 -17.61 -0.70 -5.18
CA GLU A 101 -18.09 0.68 -5.32
C GLU A 101 -17.06 1.69 -4.80
N ARG A 102 -16.43 1.41 -3.66
CA ARG A 102 -15.36 2.26 -3.13
C ARG A 102 -14.14 2.29 -4.05
N ALA A 103 -13.76 1.16 -4.63
CA ALA A 103 -12.64 1.06 -5.54
C ALA A 103 -12.92 1.84 -6.83
N ILE A 104 -14.11 1.67 -7.43
CA ILE A 104 -14.55 2.40 -8.63
C ILE A 104 -14.55 3.90 -8.37
N ASN A 105 -15.18 4.35 -7.28
CA ASN A 105 -15.23 5.77 -6.94
C ASN A 105 -13.84 6.38 -6.76
N LEU A 106 -12.92 5.66 -6.11
CA LEU A 106 -11.55 6.12 -5.92
C LEU A 106 -10.76 6.12 -7.23
N ALA A 107 -10.93 5.09 -8.05
CA ALA A 107 -10.31 4.98 -9.37
C ALA A 107 -10.76 6.12 -10.28
N MET A 108 -12.05 6.41 -10.34
CA MET A 108 -12.59 7.53 -11.12
C MET A 108 -12.08 8.88 -10.60
N LYS A 109 -12.12 9.09 -9.28
CA LYS A 109 -11.66 10.35 -8.66
C LYS A 109 -10.20 10.69 -8.99
N TYR A 110 -9.33 9.68 -9.06
CA TYR A 110 -7.90 9.88 -9.31
C TYR A 110 -7.46 9.44 -10.72
N SER A 111 -8.42 9.16 -11.60
CA SER A 111 -8.19 8.74 -13.00
C SER A 111 -7.30 7.49 -13.13
N PHE A 112 -7.49 6.51 -12.24
CA PHE A 112 -6.85 5.21 -12.34
C PHE A 112 -7.68 4.26 -13.21
N VAL A 113 -6.99 3.59 -14.14
CA VAL A 113 -7.54 2.47 -14.90
C VAL A 113 -7.28 1.19 -14.09
N THR A 114 -8.31 0.41 -13.83
CA THR A 114 -8.27 -0.77 -12.95
C THR A 114 -9.08 -1.92 -13.54
N PRO A 115 -8.99 -3.16 -13.02
CA PRO A 115 -9.87 -4.23 -13.48
C PRO A 115 -11.38 -3.94 -13.31
N LEU A 116 -11.74 -2.93 -12.49
CA LEU A 116 -13.11 -2.47 -12.30
C LEU A 116 -13.46 -1.21 -13.11
N THR A 117 -12.49 -0.62 -13.83
CA THR A 117 -12.65 0.64 -14.58
C THR A 117 -11.87 0.63 -15.89
N SER A 118 -12.56 0.84 -17.01
CA SER A 118 -11.94 0.93 -18.34
C SER A 118 -11.80 2.39 -18.78
N LEU A 119 -10.77 2.70 -19.56
CA LEU A 119 -10.57 4.00 -20.18
C LEU A 119 -11.04 3.94 -21.64
N LEU A 120 -12.02 4.78 -21.99
CA LEU A 120 -12.47 4.96 -23.36
C LEU A 120 -11.70 6.13 -23.99
N MET A 121 -10.96 5.85 -25.07
CA MET A 121 -10.25 6.85 -25.86
C MET A 121 -10.99 7.07 -27.17
N GLU A 122 -11.30 8.33 -27.48
CA GLU A 122 -11.80 8.73 -28.79
C GLU A 122 -10.64 9.31 -29.59
N LEU A 123 -10.35 8.71 -30.74
CA LEU A 123 -9.27 9.10 -31.63
C LEU A 123 -9.73 10.23 -32.55
N PRO A 124 -8.80 11.04 -33.12
CA PRO A 124 -9.15 12.18 -33.98
C PRO A 124 -9.95 11.81 -35.24
N ASP A 125 -9.89 10.55 -35.67
CA ASP A 125 -10.65 10.01 -36.80
C ASP A 125 -12.08 9.55 -36.42
N GLY A 126 -12.49 9.78 -35.16
CA GLY A 126 -13.79 9.39 -34.62
C GLY A 126 -13.88 7.92 -34.19
N SER A 127 -12.80 7.15 -34.31
CA SER A 127 -12.77 5.77 -33.82
C SER A 127 -12.63 5.73 -32.30
N LYS A 128 -13.21 4.71 -31.66
CA LYS A 128 -13.19 4.53 -30.20
C LYS A 128 -12.34 3.32 -29.84
N SER A 129 -11.44 3.48 -28.88
CA SER A 129 -10.59 2.43 -28.33
C SER A 129 -10.84 2.27 -26.83
N VAL A 130 -10.91 1.03 -26.35
CA VAL A 130 -11.11 0.72 -24.93
C VAL A 130 -9.79 0.17 -24.38
N MET A 131 -9.24 0.85 -23.37
CA MET A 131 -8.13 0.34 -22.58
C MET A 131 -8.68 -0.26 -21.29
N GLU A 132 -8.48 -1.56 -21.13
CA GLU A 132 -8.78 -2.28 -19.90
C GLU A 132 -7.49 -2.55 -19.14
N ALA A 133 -7.48 -2.31 -17.83
CA ALA A 133 -6.33 -2.67 -17.02
C ALA A 133 -6.37 -4.16 -16.69
N THR A 134 -5.40 -4.90 -17.20
CA THR A 134 -5.15 -6.26 -16.75
C THR A 134 -4.52 -6.19 -15.36
N PRO A 135 -5.02 -6.93 -14.35
CA PRO A 135 -4.35 -6.99 -13.07
C PRO A 135 -2.94 -7.53 -13.27
N VAL A 136 -1.92 -6.77 -12.85
CA VAL A 136 -0.55 -7.27 -12.76
C VAL A 136 -0.57 -8.35 -11.69
N LYS A 137 -0.69 -9.62 -12.10
CA LYS A 137 -0.46 -10.74 -11.21
C LYS A 137 0.94 -10.54 -10.64
N GLN A 138 1.05 -10.52 -9.30
CA GLN A 138 2.37 -10.60 -8.69
C GLN A 138 3.06 -11.80 -9.33
N ALA A 139 4.26 -11.57 -9.87
CA ALA A 139 5.06 -12.67 -10.37
C ALA A 139 5.15 -13.72 -9.26
N PRO A 140 5.02 -15.02 -9.60
CA PRO A 140 5.26 -16.08 -8.62
C PRO A 140 6.57 -15.77 -7.88
N PRO A 141 6.65 -16.07 -6.56
CA PRO A 141 7.91 -15.95 -5.86
C PRO A 141 9.00 -16.63 -6.67
N LEU A 142 10.07 -15.90 -6.98
CA LEU A 142 11.21 -16.48 -7.68
C LEU A 142 11.73 -17.65 -6.83
N ASP A 143 11.89 -18.80 -7.44
CA ASP A 143 12.47 -19.95 -6.75
C ASP A 143 13.94 -19.67 -6.40
N LYS A 144 14.53 -20.53 -5.55
CA LYS A 144 15.91 -20.36 -5.11
C LYS A 144 16.91 -20.35 -6.27
N THR A 145 16.65 -21.10 -7.33
CA THR A 145 17.49 -21.18 -8.53
C THR A 145 17.46 -19.88 -9.34
N GLU A 146 16.29 -19.26 -9.49
CA GLU A 146 16.11 -17.96 -10.14
C GLU A 146 16.70 -16.82 -9.30
N LEU A 147 16.52 -16.85 -7.97
CA LEU A 147 17.13 -15.87 -7.07
C LEU A 147 18.67 -15.89 -7.15
N LYS A 148 19.27 -17.09 -7.29
CA LYS A 148 20.72 -17.25 -7.46
C LYS A 148 21.24 -16.69 -8.79
N LYS A 149 20.41 -16.48 -9.81
CA LYS A 149 20.82 -15.83 -11.08
C LYS A 149 20.97 -14.32 -10.94
N ILE A 150 20.40 -13.71 -9.91
CA ILE A 150 20.44 -12.27 -9.70
C ILE A 150 21.73 -11.90 -8.96
N VAL A 151 22.71 -11.39 -9.72
CA VAL A 151 24.10 -11.14 -9.26
C VAL A 151 24.18 -10.33 -7.97
N TRP A 152 23.37 -9.29 -7.82
CA TRP A 152 23.39 -8.44 -6.62
C TRP A 152 22.75 -9.11 -5.39
N LEU A 153 21.84 -10.08 -5.58
CA LEU A 153 21.20 -10.83 -4.49
C LEU A 153 22.07 -11.95 -3.94
N GLN A 154 23.01 -12.47 -4.73
CA GLN A 154 23.89 -13.59 -4.32
C GLN A 154 24.61 -13.32 -2.99
N LYS A 155 25.03 -12.08 -2.73
CA LYS A 155 25.72 -11.68 -1.48
C LYS A 155 24.83 -11.71 -0.24
N SER A 156 23.52 -11.65 -0.44
CA SER A 156 22.51 -11.57 0.62
C SER A 156 21.72 -12.87 0.80
N LEU A 157 21.80 -13.80 -0.16
CA LEU A 157 21.25 -15.14 -0.04
C LEU A 157 22.12 -15.94 0.95
N THR A 158 21.73 -15.95 2.21
CA THR A 158 22.32 -16.83 3.22
C THR A 158 22.03 -18.29 2.85
N ASP A 159 23.03 -19.15 3.02
CA ASP A 159 22.96 -20.59 2.74
C ASP A 159 21.76 -21.26 3.44
N ASP A 160 21.34 -22.42 2.93
CA ASP A 160 20.03 -23.11 3.09
C ASP A 160 19.50 -23.37 4.52
N LYS A 161 20.10 -22.79 5.56
CA LYS A 161 19.64 -22.76 6.96
C LYS A 161 18.76 -21.56 7.29
N ALA A 162 17.90 -21.11 6.37
CA ALA A 162 16.75 -20.35 6.83
C ALA A 162 15.87 -21.35 7.59
N ASP A 163 16.07 -21.43 8.91
CA ASP A 163 15.20 -22.18 9.81
C ASP A 163 13.76 -21.86 9.40
N GLN A 164 13.01 -22.89 9.05
CA GLN A 164 11.57 -22.76 8.86
C GLN A 164 11.02 -22.22 10.18
N VAL A 165 10.80 -20.91 10.25
CA VAL A 165 9.92 -20.36 11.28
C VAL A 165 8.52 -20.73 10.83
N SER A 166 8.11 -21.94 11.22
CA SER A 166 6.71 -22.36 11.23
C SER A 166 5.96 -21.33 12.07
N VAL A 167 5.27 -20.41 11.41
CA VAL A 167 4.20 -19.66 12.05
C VAL A 167 3.01 -20.61 12.02
N MET A 168 2.85 -21.42 13.08
CA MET A 168 1.57 -22.03 13.36
C MET A 168 0.57 -20.91 13.66
N LEU A 169 -0.59 -20.97 13.01
CA LEU A 169 -1.75 -20.11 13.26
C LEU A 169 -2.29 -20.33 14.68
#